data_AF-A0A1S8CBS3-F1
#
_entry.id   AF-A0A1S8CBS3-F1
#
_cell.length_a   1.000
_cell.length_b   1.000
_cell.length_c   1.000
_cell.angle_alpha   90.00
_cell.angle_beta   90.00
_cell.angle_gamma   90.00
#
_symmetry.space_group_name_H-M   'P 1'
#
loop_
_entity.id
_entity.type
_entity.pdbx_description
1 polymer ?
#
loop_
_entity_poly.entity_id
_entity_poly.type
_entity_poly.pdbx_seq_one_letter_code
_entity_poly.pdbx_strand_id
1 'polypeptide(L)' 'LAAAVLSERFAQVGATPGTPVGVYCGSGITAAHEVAALAHAGIDAALWPGSWSQWSSDPARPVATGS' A
#
# COMPACT_ATOMS: atom_id res chain seq x y z
N LEU A 1 -13.97 -9.42 -2.25
CA LEU A 1 -14.27 -9.03 -3.64
C LEU A 1 -13.68 -10.09 -4.56
N ALA A 2 -14.23 -10.32 -5.75
CA ALA A 2 -13.57 -11.19 -6.72
C ALA A 2 -12.23 -10.58 -7.16
N ALA A 3 -11.23 -11.43 -7.41
CA ALA A 3 -9.89 -11.00 -7.82
C ALA A 3 -9.90 -10.04 -9.02
N ALA A 4 -10.76 -10.28 -10.03
CA ALA A 4 -10.90 -9.40 -11.19
C ALA A 4 -11.32 -7.96 -10.82
N VAL A 5 -12.24 -7.81 -9.87
CA VAL A 5 -12.71 -6.50 -9.40
C VAL A 5 -11.59 -5.76 -8.66
N LEU A 6 -10.78 -6.47 -7.88
CA LEU A 6 -9.62 -5.88 -7.22
C LEU A 6 -8.55 -5.47 -8.23
N SER A 7 -8.23 -6.34 -9.20
CA SER A 7 -7.27 -6.03 -10.26
C SER A 7 -7.66 -4.78 -11.05
N GLU A 8 -8.94 -4.61 -11.38
CA GLU A 8 -9.41 -3.42 -12.10
C GLU A 8 -9.24 -2.15 -11.26
N ARG A 9 -9.57 -2.20 -9.96
CA ARG A 9 -9.38 -1.07 -9.03
C ARG A 9 -7.91 -0.72 -8.85
N PHE A 10 -7.04 -1.71 -8.70
CA PHE A 10 -5.61 -1.48 -8.56
C PHE A 10 -4.98 -0.91 -9.83
N ALA A 11 -5.44 -1.33 -11.00
CA ALA A 11 -4.99 -0.77 -12.27
C ALA A 11 -5.31 0.73 -12.41
N GLN A 12 -6.42 1.21 -11.85
CA GLN A 12 -6.78 2.64 -11.85
C GLN A 12 -5.79 3.52 -11.09
N VAL A 13 -5.00 2.94 -10.17
CA VAL A 13 -3.95 3.63 -9.41
C VAL A 13 -2.54 3.19 -9.83
N GLY A 14 -2.40 2.49 -10.96
CA GLY A 14 -1.12 2.07 -11.53
C GLY A 14 -0.50 0.81 -10.91
N ALA A 15 -1.20 0.15 -9.97
CA ALA A 15 -0.76 -1.13 -9.43
C ALA A 15 -1.24 -2.27 -10.33
N THR A 16 -0.30 -2.82 -11.12
CA THR A 16 -0.53 -3.94 -12.04
C THR A 16 0.55 -5.02 -11.81
N PRO A 17 0.35 -6.25 -12.31
CA PRO A 17 1.36 -7.29 -12.19
C PRO A 17 2.71 -6.83 -12.76
N GLY A 18 3.78 -6.97 -11.97
CA GLY A 18 5.14 -6.53 -12.31
C GLY A 18 5.48 -5.09 -11.89
N THR A 19 4.51 -4.28 -11.47
CA THR A 19 4.79 -2.96 -10.86
C THR A 19 5.40 -3.16 -9.47
N PRO A 20 6.51 -2.49 -9.14
CA PRO A 20 7.00 -2.45 -7.76
C PRO A 20 6.01 -1.68 -6.87
N VAL A 21 5.31 -2.39 -5.98
CA VAL A 21 4.33 -1.79 -5.06
C VAL A 21 4.84 -1.85 -3.63
N GLY A 22 4.79 -0.71 -2.94
CA GLY A 22 4.98 -0.61 -1.50
C GLY A 22 3.70 -0.11 -0.84
N VAL A 23 3.29 -0.74 0.28
CA VAL A 23 2.05 -0.38 0.98
C VAL A 23 2.34 0.03 2.41
N TYR A 24 1.72 1.13 2.83
CA TYR A 24 1.78 1.64 4.19
C TYR A 24 0.42 2.23 4.61
N CYS A 25 0.24 2.40 5.91
CA CYS A 25 -0.90 3.14 6.45
C CYS A 25 -0.46 3.95 7.68
N GLY A 26 -1.27 4.01 8.74
CA GLY A 26 -0.85 4.58 10.02
C GLY A 26 0.20 3.72 10.73
N SER A 27 -0.14 2.45 10.98
CA SER A 27 0.61 1.52 11.83
C SER A 27 0.80 0.12 11.21
N GLY A 28 0.67 0.00 9.88
CA GLY A 28 0.89 -1.24 9.14
C GLY A 28 -0.28 -2.23 9.11
N ILE A 29 -1.27 -2.12 10.01
CA ILE A 29 -2.38 -3.10 10.11
C ILE A 29 -3.28 -3.10 8.86
N THR A 30 -3.77 -1.95 8.44
CA THR A 30 -4.58 -1.84 7.20
C THR A 30 -3.73 -2.18 5.97
N ALA A 31 -2.46 -1.79 5.96
CA ALA A 31 -1.54 -2.09 4.87
C ALA A 31 -1.34 -3.61 4.70
N ALA A 32 -1.31 -4.39 5.79
CA ALA A 32 -1.23 -5.85 5.70
C ALA A 32 -2.46 -6.46 5.00
N HIS A 33 -3.66 -5.93 5.25
CA HIS A 33 -4.89 -6.37 4.56
C HIS A 33 -4.83 -6.03 3.07
N GLU A 34 -4.31 -4.84 2.74
CA GLU A 34 -4.15 -4.39 1.37
C GLU A 34 -3.13 -5.24 0.59
N VAL A 35 -2.00 -5.61 1.22
CA VAL A 35 -1.04 -6.57 0.63
C VAL A 35 -1.71 -7.91 0.35
N ALA A 36 -2.57 -8.41 1.23
CA ALA A 36 -3.33 -9.63 0.98
C ALA A 36 -4.33 -9.47 -0.19
N ALA A 37 -4.96 -8.30 -0.34
CA ALA A 37 -5.86 -8.01 -1.45
C ALA A 37 -5.11 -7.92 -2.79
N LEU A 38 -3.93 -7.27 -2.80
CA LEU A 38 -3.03 -7.21 -3.96
C LEU A 38 -2.56 -8.61 -4.36
N ALA A 39 -2.14 -9.44 -3.40
CA ALA A 39 -1.76 -10.82 -3.66
C ALA A 39 -2.92 -11.65 -4.22
N HIS A 40 -4.14 -11.46 -3.70
CA HIS A 40 -5.34 -12.10 -4.25
C HIS A 40 -5.65 -11.65 -5.70
N ALA A 41 -5.25 -10.44 -6.08
CA ALA A 41 -5.34 -9.91 -7.43
C ALA A 41 -4.12 -10.26 -8.32
N GLY A 42 -3.16 -11.03 -7.82
CA GLY A 42 -1.95 -11.42 -8.56
C GLY A 42 -0.88 -10.33 -8.66
N ILE A 43 -0.87 -9.38 -7.72
CA ILE A 43 0.10 -8.29 -7.65
C ILE A 43 0.95 -8.47 -6.39
N ASP A 44 2.26 -8.62 -6.56
CA ASP A 44 3.20 -8.67 -5.43
C ASP A 44 3.44 -7.27 -4.86
N ALA A 45 3.39 -7.15 -3.55
CA ALA A 45 3.58 -5.88 -2.85
C ALA A 45 4.38 -6.06 -1.56
N ALA A 46 5.28 -5.11 -1.30
CA ALA A 46 6.03 -5.03 -0.07
C ALA A 46 5.23 -4.29 1.01
N LEU A 47 5.08 -4.91 2.17
CA LEU A 47 4.56 -4.22 3.35
C LEU A 47 5.68 -3.36 3.97
N TRP A 48 5.37 -2.12 4.32
CA TRP A 48 6.16 -1.34 5.26
C TRP A 48 5.48 -1.32 6.65
N PRO A 49 5.88 -2.21 7.58
CA PRO A 49 5.16 -2.37 8.85
C PRO A 49 5.19 -1.13 9.73
N GLY A 50 6.34 -0.43 9.74
CA GLY A 50 6.52 0.79 10.52
C GLY A 50 5.57 1.92 10.10
N SER A 51 5.27 2.00 8.79
CA SER A 51 4.25 2.88 8.24
C SER A 51 4.42 4.35 8.66
N TRP A 52 3.35 5.15 8.65
CA TRP A 52 3.40 6.54 9.04
C TRP A 52 3.98 6.75 10.44
N SER A 53 3.62 5.92 11.42
CA SER A 53 4.15 6.04 12.78
C SER A 53 5.68 5.99 12.83
N GLN A 54 6.32 5.15 12.01
CA GLN A 54 7.78 5.12 11.87
C GLN A 54 8.31 6.29 11.03
N TRP A 55 7.56 6.78 10.02
CA TRP A 55 7.95 7.97 9.29
C TRP A 55 8.02 9.19 10.21
N SER A 56 6.91 9.48 10.89
CA SER A 56 6.69 10.70 11.65
C SER A 56 7.44 10.74 12.98
N SER A 57 8.01 9.62 13.44
CA SER A 57 8.84 9.60 14.65
C SER A 57 10.17 10.35 14.48
N ASP A 58 10.59 10.58 13.24
CA ASP A 58 11.76 11.38 12.90
C ASP A 58 11.32 12.75 12.36
N PRO A 59 11.43 13.83 13.16
CA PRO A 59 10.97 15.16 12.76
C PRO A 59 11.81 15.79 11.64
N ALA A 60 12.97 15.23 11.29
CA ALA A 60 13.78 15.71 10.18
C ALA A 60 13.25 15.24 8.81
N ARG A 61 12.33 14.26 8.78
CA ARG A 61 11.77 13.75 7.52
C ARG A 61 10.73 14.70 6.94
N PRO A 62 10.72 14.92 5.62
CA PRO A 62 9.75 15.80 4.98
C PRO A 62 8.34 15.22 5.10
N VAL A 63 7.37 16.11 5.26
CA VAL A 63 5.94 15.80 5.33
C VAL A 63 5.17 16.83 4.52
N ALA A 64 4.17 16.36 3.77
CA ALA A 64 3.17 17.22 3.13
C ALA A 64 1.84 17.14 3.90
N THR A 65 1.09 18.24 3.92
CA THR A 65 -0.26 18.31 4.51
C THR A 65 -1.22 18.99 3.51
N GLY A 66 -2.53 18.76 3.66
CA GLY A 66 -3.56 19.29 2.75
C GLY A 66 -4.06 18.28 1.72
N SER A 67 -5.04 18.70 0.92
CA SER A 67 -5.69 17.94 -0.15
C SER A 67 -5.75 18.76 -1.42
#